data_AF-A0A133Y0H6-F1
#
_entry.id   AF-A0A133Y0H6-F1
#
_cell.length_a   1.000
_cell.length_b   1.000
_cell.length_c   1.000
_cell.angle_alpha   90.00
_cell.angle_beta   90.00
_cell.angle_gamma   90.00
#
_symmetry.space_group_name_H-M   'P 1'
#
loop_
_entity.id
_entity.type
_entity.pdbx_description
1 polymer ?
#
loop_
_entity_poly.entity_id
_entity_poly.type
_entity_poly.pdbx_seq_one_letter_code
_entity_poly.pdbx_strand_id
1 'polypeptide(L)'
;EGLECVQEIKSYNGEDEYNQWFDQRLKTLEKGLVAGELLTSVFVNISAVLLKLGMPTVIVVGAWMLQRGDVSVFVYLAFLLVSAMVYNPILEVCNHLAVLTFLDVRIKRMKEMEAMPIQTGDTEVEVSNYDIEFHNVSFSYETDKQVLHNVSFTARQGEITALVGPSGGGKSTTAKLAARFWDINSGKITLGGHDISDIEPETLLKNYAVVFQDVMLFNASVADNIRIGKRDATDEEVRHVARLAQCDEFVRRMPQGYDTVIGENGENLSGGERQRIS
;
A
#
# COMPACT_ATOMS: atom_id res chain seq x y z
N GLU A 1 3.23 -13.49 14.37
CA GLU A 1 2.57 -14.53 15.19
C GLU A 1 3.53 -15.34 16.04
N GLY A 2 4.17 -16.43 15.58
CA GLY A 2 4.97 -17.28 16.48
C GLY A 2 6.11 -16.60 17.25
N LEU A 3 6.82 -15.65 16.62
CA LEU A 3 7.86 -14.87 17.29
C LEU A 3 7.31 -13.81 18.24
N GLU A 4 6.14 -13.24 17.92
CA GLU A 4 5.47 -12.23 18.77
C GLU A 4 4.85 -12.90 20.00
N CYS A 5 4.33 -14.11 19.86
CA CYS A 5 3.67 -14.89 20.91
C CYS A 5 4.62 -15.86 21.65
N VAL A 6 5.94 -15.68 21.53
CA VAL A 6 6.92 -16.64 22.07
C VAL A 6 6.79 -16.83 23.59
N GLN A 7 6.43 -15.77 24.32
CA GLN A 7 6.24 -15.84 25.77
C GLN A 7 4.99 -16.64 26.13
N GLU A 8 3.90 -16.47 25.38
CA GLU A 8 2.66 -17.21 25.59
C GLU A 8 2.86 -18.69 25.30
N ILE A 9 3.45 -19.02 24.14
CA ILE A 9 3.75 -20.40 23.75
C ILE A 9 4.56 -21.11 24.84
N LYS A 10 5.61 -20.47 25.36
CA LYS A 10 6.42 -21.01 26.48
C LYS A 10 5.64 -21.12 27.78
N SER A 11 4.80 -20.14 28.11
CA SER A 11 4.01 -20.14 29.35
C SER A 11 2.98 -21.28 29.41
N TYR A 12 2.48 -21.72 28.24
CA TYR A 12 1.55 -22.83 28.10
C TYR A 12 2.24 -24.17 27.77
N ASN A 13 3.58 -24.22 27.74
CA ASN A 13 4.36 -25.38 27.26
C ASN A 13 3.92 -25.89 25.86
N GLY A 14 3.56 -24.96 24.96
CA GLY A 14 3.03 -25.23 23.63
C GLY A 14 4.08 -25.31 22.52
N GLU A 15 5.38 -25.32 22.85
CA GLU A 15 6.46 -25.27 21.86
C GLU A 15 6.44 -26.46 20.90
N ASP A 16 6.24 -27.66 21.43
CA ASP A 16 6.23 -28.89 20.62
C ASP A 16 5.05 -28.91 19.64
N GLU A 17 3.87 -28.47 20.10
CA GLU A 17 2.68 -28.37 19.26
C GLU A 17 2.85 -27.32 18.16
N TYR A 18 3.37 -26.13 18.50
CA TYR A 18 3.65 -25.08 17.53
C TYR A 18 4.68 -25.52 16.48
N ASN A 19 5.77 -26.17 16.91
CA ASN A 19 6.81 -26.66 16.00
C ASN A 19 6.26 -27.73 15.06
N GLN A 20 5.44 -28.66 15.55
CA GLN A 20 4.79 -29.67 14.70
C GLN A 20 3.84 -29.03 13.69
N TRP A 21 3.02 -28.08 14.11
CA TRP A 21 2.13 -27.33 13.21
C TRP A 21 2.91 -26.58 12.14
N PHE A 22 3.98 -25.88 12.54
CA PHE A 22 4.84 -25.12 11.63
C PHE A 22 5.55 -26.02 10.63
N ASP A 23 6.10 -27.15 11.08
CA ASP A 23 6.71 -28.17 10.23
C ASP A 23 5.73 -28.74 9.22
N GLN A 24 4.48 -29.00 9.61
CA GLN A 24 3.45 -29.47 8.69
C GLN A 24 3.12 -28.43 7.62
N ARG A 25 3.06 -27.14 8.01
CA ARG A 25 2.84 -26.01 7.10
C ARG A 25 4.00 -25.90 6.10
N LEU A 26 5.24 -25.96 6.59
CA LEU A 26 6.46 -25.95 5.77
C LEU A 26 6.49 -27.12 4.79
N LYS A 27 6.24 -28.35 5.25
CA LYS A 27 6.20 -29.54 4.37
C LYS A 27 5.13 -29.43 3.29
N THR A 28 4.00 -28.80 3.59
CA THR A 28 2.93 -28.57 2.60
C THR A 28 3.37 -27.56 1.54
N LEU A 29 4.01 -26.47 1.96
CA LEU A 29 4.58 -25.47 1.05
C LEU A 29 5.70 -26.06 0.20
N GLU A 30 6.62 -26.81 0.81
CA GLU A 30 7.72 -27.50 0.14
C GLU A 30 7.22 -28.47 -0.92
N LYS A 31 6.23 -29.31 -0.59
CA LYS A 31 5.59 -30.20 -1.58
C LYS A 31 4.99 -29.42 -2.75
N GLY A 32 4.33 -28.30 -2.48
CA GLY A 32 3.77 -27.43 -3.52
C GLY A 32 4.85 -26.81 -4.42
N LEU A 33 5.93 -26.32 -3.81
CA LEU A 33 7.07 -25.74 -4.52
C LEU A 33 7.79 -26.78 -5.37
N VAL A 34 8.14 -27.94 -4.80
CA VAL A 34 8.80 -29.04 -5.52
C VAL A 34 7.94 -29.53 -6.67
N ALA A 35 6.62 -29.73 -6.46
CA ALA A 35 5.73 -30.16 -7.52
C ALA A 35 5.64 -29.11 -8.65
N GLY A 36 5.52 -27.82 -8.30
CA GLY A 36 5.47 -26.73 -9.27
C GLY A 36 6.77 -26.55 -10.06
N GLU A 37 7.92 -26.63 -9.36
CA GLU A 37 9.24 -26.54 -9.96
C GLU A 37 9.52 -27.72 -10.87
N LEU A 38 9.16 -28.94 -10.45
CA LEU A 38 9.35 -30.16 -11.25
C LEU A 38 8.52 -30.12 -12.53
N LEU A 39 7.24 -29.71 -12.44
CA LEU A 39 6.38 -29.54 -13.62
C LEU A 39 6.97 -28.52 -14.61
N THR A 40 7.38 -27.35 -14.11
CA THR A 40 7.94 -26.29 -14.94
C THR A 40 9.28 -26.71 -15.55
N SER A 41 10.15 -27.33 -14.76
CA SER A 41 11.47 -27.78 -15.18
C SER A 41 11.40 -28.88 -16.23
N VAL A 42 10.49 -29.86 -16.09
CA VAL A 42 10.29 -30.90 -17.08
C VAL A 42 9.85 -30.29 -18.41
N PHE A 43 8.89 -29.36 -18.38
CA PHE A 43 8.40 -28.69 -19.59
C PHE A 43 9.51 -27.89 -20.31
N VAL A 44 10.28 -27.09 -19.57
CA VAL A 44 11.38 -26.28 -20.14
C VAL A 44 12.49 -27.19 -20.68
N ASN A 45 12.87 -28.24 -19.96
CA ASN A 45 13.94 -29.15 -20.41
C ASN A 45 13.52 -29.97 -21.63
N ILE A 46 12.29 -30.48 -21.70
CA ILE A 46 11.78 -31.16 -22.90
C ILE A 46 11.79 -30.21 -24.09
N SER A 47 11.32 -28.97 -23.90
CA SER A 47 11.32 -27.94 -24.95
C SER A 47 12.75 -27.66 -25.43
N ALA A 48 13.71 -27.52 -24.51
CA ALA A 48 15.11 -27.31 -24.83
C ALA A 48 15.73 -28.49 -25.58
N VAL A 49 15.46 -29.74 -25.17
CA VAL A 49 15.96 -30.94 -25.85
C VAL A 49 15.38 -31.06 -27.25
N LEU A 50 14.06 -30.88 -27.42
CA LEU A 50 13.41 -30.88 -28.73
C LEU A 50 14.01 -29.84 -29.66
N LEU A 51 14.22 -28.63 -29.14
CA LEU A 51 14.90 -27.59 -29.88
C LEU A 51 16.31 -28.14 -30.25
N LYS A 52 17.09 -28.69 -29.30
CA LYS A 52 18.53 -29.00 -29.50
C LYS A 52 18.77 -30.06 -30.55
N LEU A 53 17.79 -30.93 -30.77
CA LEU A 53 17.80 -31.91 -31.84
C LEU A 53 17.65 -31.30 -33.24
N GLY A 54 17.09 -30.08 -33.36
CA GLY A 54 16.90 -29.39 -34.63
C GLY A 54 18.20 -29.15 -35.39
N MET A 55 19.29 -28.75 -34.73
CA MET A 55 20.59 -28.53 -35.38
C MET A 55 21.19 -29.82 -35.96
N PRO A 56 21.31 -30.93 -35.20
CA PRO A 56 21.66 -32.23 -35.76
C PRO A 56 20.77 -32.65 -36.92
N THR A 57 19.46 -32.42 -36.85
CA THR A 57 18.53 -32.75 -37.95
C THR A 57 18.85 -31.95 -39.21
N VAL A 58 19.10 -30.64 -39.11
CA VAL A 58 19.48 -29.80 -40.26
C VAL A 58 20.81 -30.26 -40.87
N ILE A 59 21.79 -30.62 -40.02
CA ILE A 59 23.08 -31.14 -40.48
C ILE A 59 22.90 -32.46 -41.24
N VAL A 60 22.20 -33.44 -40.66
CA VAL A 60 22.05 -34.78 -41.25
C VAL A 60 21.19 -34.75 -42.51
N VAL A 61 20.02 -34.11 -42.46
CA VAL A 61 19.11 -34.03 -43.61
C VAL A 61 19.72 -33.15 -44.70
N GLY A 62 20.32 -32.02 -44.34
CA GLY A 62 20.99 -31.13 -45.29
C GLY A 62 22.16 -31.82 -46.00
N ALA A 63 22.99 -32.58 -45.28
CA ALA A 63 24.07 -33.37 -45.87
C ALA A 63 23.54 -34.46 -46.81
N TRP A 64 22.44 -35.13 -46.45
CA TRP A 64 21.81 -36.14 -47.30
C TRP A 64 21.21 -35.56 -48.58
N MET A 65 20.56 -34.39 -48.50
CA MET A 65 20.04 -33.66 -49.67
C MET A 65 21.18 -33.15 -50.56
N LEU A 66 22.29 -32.71 -49.97
CA LEU A 66 23.48 -32.26 -50.71
C LEU A 66 24.10 -33.41 -51.51
N GLN A 67 24.16 -34.62 -50.94
CA GLN A 67 24.68 -35.81 -51.63
C GLN A 67 23.82 -36.23 -52.83
N ARG A 68 22.50 -36.02 -52.77
CA ARG A 68 21.57 -36.30 -53.86
C ARG A 68 21.58 -35.24 -54.96
N GLY A 69 22.15 -34.06 -54.67
CA GLY A 69 22.14 -32.91 -55.58
C GLY A 69 20.85 -32.08 -55.52
N ASP A 70 19.98 -32.33 -54.54
CA ASP A 70 18.71 -31.60 -54.37
C ASP A 70 18.93 -30.14 -53.92
N VAL A 71 20.06 -29.86 -53.26
CA VAL A 71 20.45 -28.54 -52.75
C VAL A 71 21.90 -28.21 -53.09
N SER A 72 22.21 -26.92 -53.26
CA SER A 72 23.58 -26.46 -53.48
C SER A 72 24.35 -26.33 -52.16
N VAL A 73 25.69 -26.37 -52.23
CA VAL A 73 26.57 -26.13 -51.08
C VAL A 73 26.27 -24.79 -50.41
N PHE A 74 25.96 -23.76 -51.21
CA PHE A 74 25.62 -22.44 -50.70
C PHE A 74 24.33 -22.45 -49.88
N VAL A 75 23.26 -23.10 -50.37
CA VAL A 75 21.99 -23.22 -49.64
C VAL A 75 22.16 -24.00 -48.35
N TYR A 76 22.94 -25.08 -48.37
CA TYR A 76 23.26 -25.85 -47.16
C TYR A 76 23.98 -25.00 -46.10
N LEU A 77 25.03 -24.27 -46.49
CA LEU A 77 25.76 -23.37 -45.58
C LEU A 77 24.88 -22.24 -45.05
N ALA A 78 24.02 -21.66 -45.90
CA ALA A 78 23.08 -20.61 -45.49
C ALA A 78 22.11 -21.13 -44.42
N PHE A 79 21.53 -22.32 -44.61
CA PHE A 79 20.64 -22.92 -43.62
C PHE A 79 21.35 -23.23 -42.30
N LEU A 80 22.59 -23.73 -42.33
CA LEU A 80 23.35 -23.96 -41.09
C LEU A 80 23.56 -22.68 -40.27
N LEU A 81 23.90 -21.57 -40.94
CA LEU A 81 24.08 -20.27 -40.27
C LEU A 81 22.76 -19.72 -39.71
N VAL A 82 21.69 -19.78 -40.50
CA VAL A 82 20.35 -19.33 -40.06
C VAL A 82 19.86 -20.16 -38.88
N SER A 83 20.00 -21.49 -38.94
CA SER A 83 19.59 -22.37 -37.85
C SER A 83 20.38 -22.07 -36.56
N ALA A 84 21.68 -21.80 -36.64
CA ALA A 84 22.47 -21.41 -35.48
C ALA A 84 22.03 -20.06 -34.88
N MET A 85 21.63 -19.09 -35.71
CA MET A 85 21.17 -17.78 -35.24
C MET A 85 19.79 -17.81 -34.57
N VAL A 86 18.86 -18.61 -35.10
CA VAL A 86 17.48 -18.69 -34.58
C VAL A 86 17.40 -19.44 -33.25
N TYR A 87 18.39 -20.28 -32.97
CA TYR A 87 18.37 -21.22 -31.87
C TYR A 87 18.43 -20.57 -30.48
N ASN A 88 19.42 -19.70 -30.26
CA ASN A 88 19.65 -19.07 -28.96
C ASN A 88 18.48 -18.14 -28.54
N PRO A 89 17.93 -17.28 -29.41
CA PRO A 89 16.79 -16.42 -29.03
C PRO A 89 15.55 -17.21 -28.61
N ILE A 90 15.24 -18.34 -29.26
CA ILE A 90 14.08 -19.16 -28.89
C ILE A 90 14.27 -19.76 -27.49
N LEU A 91 15.48 -20.23 -27.18
CA LEU A 91 15.79 -20.79 -25.88
C LEU A 91 15.70 -19.71 -24.77
N GLU A 92 16.15 -18.49 -25.04
CA GLU A 92 15.97 -17.34 -24.13
C GLU A 92 14.49 -17.03 -23.88
N VAL A 93 13.66 -16.98 -24.94
CA VAL A 93 12.21 -16.75 -24.81
C VAL A 93 11.54 -17.82 -23.94
N CYS A 94 11.89 -19.10 -24.14
CA CYS A 94 11.38 -20.20 -23.31
C CYS A 94 11.78 -20.05 -21.83
N ASN A 95 13.01 -19.63 -21.55
CA ASN A 95 13.47 -19.38 -20.17
C ASN A 95 12.74 -18.20 -19.52
N HIS A 96 12.45 -17.14 -20.29
CA HIS A 96 11.72 -15.98 -19.78
C HIS A 96 10.23 -16.23 -19.57
N LEU A 97 9.62 -17.20 -20.26
CA LEU A 97 8.22 -17.54 -20.08
C LEU A 97 7.90 -17.91 -18.61
N ALA A 98 8.79 -18.66 -17.95
CA ALA A 98 8.65 -19.02 -16.54
C ALA A 98 8.69 -17.80 -15.61
N VAL A 99 9.53 -16.81 -15.93
CA VAL A 99 9.63 -15.54 -15.19
C VAL A 99 8.36 -14.72 -15.36
N LEU A 100 7.77 -14.69 -16.56
CA LEU A 100 6.53 -13.96 -16.82
C LEU A 100 5.37 -14.48 -15.97
N THR A 101 5.23 -15.80 -15.82
CA THR A 101 4.19 -16.41 -14.98
C THR A 101 4.33 -16.03 -13.50
N PHE A 102 5.57 -15.90 -13.01
CA PHE A 102 5.84 -15.45 -11.64
C PHE A 102 5.48 -13.96 -11.44
N LEU A 103 5.71 -13.12 -12.45
CA LEU A 103 5.40 -11.70 -12.40
C LEU A 103 3.90 -11.42 -12.50
N ASP A 104 3.12 -12.31 -13.12
CA ASP A 104 1.70 -12.10 -13.38
C ASP A 104 0.88 -11.79 -12.12
N VAL A 105 1.12 -12.50 -11.01
CA VAL A 105 0.44 -12.24 -9.73
C VAL A 105 0.73 -10.83 -9.19
N ARG A 106 1.98 -10.37 -9.33
CA ARG A 106 2.40 -9.04 -8.86
C ARG A 106 1.81 -7.94 -9.73
N ILE A 107 1.83 -8.15 -11.04
CA ILE A 107 1.23 -7.24 -12.02
C ILE A 107 -0.28 -7.13 -11.77
N LYS A 108 -0.95 -8.26 -11.52
CA LYS A 108 -2.39 -8.26 -11.22
C LYS A 108 -2.71 -7.44 -9.98
N ARG A 109 -1.97 -7.61 -8.88
CA ARG A 109 -2.16 -6.81 -7.66
C ARG A 109 -1.92 -5.31 -7.90
N MET A 110 -0.89 -4.97 -8.66
CA MET A 110 -0.61 -3.58 -9.02
C MET A 110 -1.76 -2.97 -9.83
N LYS A 111 -2.28 -3.70 -10.83
CA LYS A 111 -3.45 -3.29 -11.61
C LYS A 111 -4.71 -3.16 -10.75
N GLU A 112 -4.92 -4.05 -9.78
CA GLU A 112 -6.03 -3.95 -8.82
C GLU A 112 -5.92 -2.68 -7.97
N MET A 113 -4.71 -2.31 -7.52
CA MET A 113 -4.47 -1.06 -6.81
C MET A 113 -4.69 0.19 -7.68
N GLU A 114 -4.18 0.18 -8.92
CA GLU A 114 -4.37 1.28 -9.88
C GLU A 114 -5.84 1.46 -10.27
N ALA A 115 -6.63 0.38 -10.28
CA ALA A 115 -8.05 0.41 -10.62
C ALA A 115 -8.96 0.79 -9.44
N MET A 116 -8.41 1.02 -8.23
CA MET A 116 -9.23 1.43 -7.09
C MET A 116 -9.86 2.80 -7.36
N PRO A 117 -11.15 2.98 -7.03
CA PRO A 117 -11.81 4.27 -7.23
C PRO A 117 -11.13 5.33 -6.35
N ILE A 118 -10.82 6.47 -6.96
CA ILE A 118 -10.30 7.64 -6.28
C ILE A 118 -11.44 8.63 -6.02
N GLN A 119 -11.40 9.30 -4.87
CA GLN A 119 -12.29 10.41 -4.59
C GLN A 119 -11.91 11.58 -5.50
N THR A 120 -12.90 12.22 -6.10
CA THR A 120 -12.73 13.36 -7.03
C THR A 120 -13.71 14.47 -6.66
N GLY A 121 -13.51 15.65 -7.25
CA GLY A 121 -14.39 16.80 -7.06
C GLY A 121 -13.77 18.08 -7.62
N ASP A 122 -14.41 19.20 -7.34
CA ASP A 122 -13.97 20.52 -7.75
C ASP A 122 -12.81 21.02 -6.87
N THR A 123 -11.82 21.64 -7.50
CA THR A 123 -10.61 22.18 -6.83
C THR A 123 -10.71 23.68 -6.53
N GLU A 124 -11.68 24.37 -7.13
CA GLU A 124 -11.92 25.80 -6.94
C GLU A 124 -13.23 26.00 -6.17
N VAL A 125 -13.15 25.87 -4.84
CA VAL A 125 -14.30 26.05 -3.95
C VAL A 125 -13.98 27.15 -2.95
N GLU A 126 -14.70 28.27 -3.05
CA GLU A 126 -14.64 29.35 -2.07
C GLU A 126 -15.67 29.12 -0.97
N VAL A 127 -15.20 28.70 0.19
CA VAL A 127 -16.03 28.50 1.39
C VAL A 127 -16.12 29.82 2.15
N SER A 128 -17.34 30.40 2.23
CA SER A 128 -17.59 31.66 2.95
C SER A 128 -18.18 31.46 4.35
N ASN A 129 -18.81 30.32 4.60
CA ASN A 129 -19.35 29.87 5.89
C ASN A 129 -18.73 28.52 6.23
N TYR A 130 -18.46 28.25 7.50
CA TYR A 130 -17.85 26.99 7.96
C TYR A 130 -18.79 26.12 8.80
N ASP A 131 -20.10 26.34 8.71
CA ASP A 131 -21.10 25.42 9.27
C ASP A 131 -20.92 24.02 8.65
N ILE A 132 -20.85 22.99 9.50
CA ILE A 132 -20.82 21.58 9.08
C ILE A 132 -22.18 20.98 9.36
N GLU A 133 -22.88 20.54 8.31
CA GLU A 133 -24.23 19.99 8.42
C GLU A 133 -24.28 18.54 7.96
N PHE A 134 -24.86 17.68 8.80
CA PHE A 134 -25.19 16.31 8.48
C PHE A 134 -26.70 16.23 8.21
N HIS A 135 -27.08 15.65 7.07
CA HIS A 135 -28.47 15.48 6.63
C HIS A 135 -28.76 14.00 6.36
N ASN A 136 -29.39 13.34 7.33
CA ASN A 136 -29.84 11.94 7.29
C ASN A 136 -28.72 10.97 6.87
N VAL A 137 -27.52 11.17 7.43
CA VAL A 137 -26.32 10.45 7.02
C VAL A 137 -26.34 9.02 7.55
N SER A 138 -26.15 8.05 6.64
CA SER A 138 -25.91 6.65 6.97
C SER A 138 -24.58 6.18 6.38
N PHE A 139 -23.83 5.41 7.18
CA PHE A 139 -22.49 4.96 6.81
C PHE A 139 -22.13 3.60 7.40
N SER A 140 -21.44 2.77 6.62
CA SER A 140 -20.84 1.49 6.99
C SER A 140 -19.43 1.37 6.36
N TYR A 141 -18.45 0.87 7.13
CA TYR A 141 -17.11 0.58 6.59
C TYR A 141 -17.11 -0.67 5.70
N GLU A 142 -17.96 -1.62 6.05
CA GLU A 142 -18.17 -2.88 5.35
C GLU A 142 -19.68 -3.05 5.15
N THR A 143 -20.07 -3.82 4.14
CA THR A 143 -21.48 -4.01 3.73
C THR A 143 -22.39 -4.43 4.89
N ASP A 144 -21.87 -5.22 5.84
CA ASP A 144 -22.68 -5.89 6.86
C ASP A 144 -22.67 -5.18 8.23
N LYS A 145 -21.94 -4.05 8.36
CA LYS A 145 -21.77 -3.36 9.65
C LYS A 145 -21.98 -1.87 9.53
N GLN A 146 -23.25 -1.46 9.58
CA GLN A 146 -23.62 -0.06 9.64
C GLN A 146 -23.21 0.58 10.97
N VAL A 147 -22.57 1.74 10.88
CA VAL A 147 -22.01 2.50 12.01
C VAL A 147 -22.84 3.75 12.31
N LEU A 148 -23.30 4.46 11.27
CA LEU A 148 -24.18 5.61 11.40
C LEU A 148 -25.55 5.31 10.79
N HIS A 149 -26.61 5.72 11.49
CA HIS A 149 -28.00 5.50 11.12
C HIS A 149 -28.77 6.83 11.07
N ASN A 150 -28.99 7.37 9.87
CA ASN A 150 -29.75 8.61 9.63
C ASN A 150 -29.38 9.76 10.58
N VAL A 151 -28.09 10.03 10.73
CA VAL A 151 -27.59 11.08 11.63
C VAL A 151 -27.81 12.45 10.98
N SER A 152 -28.43 13.36 11.74
CA SER A 152 -28.65 14.75 11.33
C SER A 152 -28.32 15.72 12.46
N PHE A 153 -27.43 16.68 12.20
CA PHE A 153 -27.09 17.77 13.12
C PHE A 153 -26.34 18.88 12.37
N THR A 154 -26.21 20.04 13.02
CA THR A 154 -25.40 21.17 12.53
C THR A 154 -24.37 21.54 13.59
N ALA A 155 -23.09 21.54 13.22
CA ALA A 155 -22.01 22.15 13.97
C ALA A 155 -21.77 23.55 13.40
N ARG A 156 -22.09 24.58 14.18
CA ARG A 156 -22.08 25.96 13.70
C ARG A 156 -20.70 26.60 13.75
N GLN A 157 -20.41 27.45 12.78
CA GLN A 157 -19.19 28.25 12.72
C GLN A 157 -19.06 29.11 13.99
N GLY A 158 -17.87 29.06 14.59
CA GLY A 158 -17.55 29.85 15.79
C GLY A 158 -18.07 29.24 17.10
N GLU A 159 -18.79 28.11 17.05
CA GLU A 159 -19.26 27.40 18.23
C GLU A 159 -18.44 26.13 18.49
N ILE A 160 -18.24 25.82 19.78
CA ILE A 160 -17.64 24.53 20.17
C ILE A 160 -18.77 23.50 20.21
N THR A 161 -18.78 22.60 19.24
CA THR A 161 -19.73 21.49 19.19
C THR A 161 -19.09 20.22 19.75
N ALA A 162 -19.67 19.65 20.81
CA ALA A 162 -19.20 18.41 21.43
C ALA A 162 -20.12 17.24 21.10
N LEU A 163 -19.57 16.18 20.50
CA LEU A 163 -20.29 14.93 20.25
C LEU A 163 -19.99 13.92 21.37
N VAL A 164 -21.00 13.62 22.20
CA VAL A 164 -20.88 12.73 23.35
C VAL A 164 -21.80 11.53 23.24
N GLY A 165 -21.39 10.39 23.82
CA GLY A 165 -22.16 9.15 23.76
C GLY A 165 -21.32 7.91 24.07
N PRO A 166 -21.95 6.73 24.20
CA PRO A 166 -21.26 5.49 24.58
C PRO A 166 -20.20 5.08 23.55
N SER A 167 -19.26 4.22 23.97
CA SER A 167 -18.29 3.62 23.05
C SER A 167 -19.03 2.88 21.91
N GLY A 168 -18.50 2.96 20.69
CA GLY A 168 -19.14 2.39 19.50
C GLY A 168 -20.28 3.22 18.90
N GLY A 169 -20.70 4.33 19.51
CA GLY A 169 -21.77 5.21 18.98
C GLY A 169 -21.40 6.04 17.74
N GLY A 170 -20.39 5.64 16.95
CA GLY A 170 -20.05 6.29 15.68
C GLY A 170 -19.33 7.65 15.76
N LYS A 171 -19.07 8.20 16.95
CA LYS A 171 -18.52 9.56 17.14
C LYS A 171 -17.24 9.86 16.34
N SER A 172 -16.24 9.00 16.45
CA SER A 172 -14.98 9.15 15.72
C SER A 172 -15.17 9.00 14.21
N THR A 173 -16.13 8.18 13.79
CA THR A 173 -16.53 8.04 12.39
C THR A 173 -17.19 9.31 11.88
N THR A 174 -18.09 9.93 12.66
CA THR A 174 -18.71 11.22 12.31
C THR A 174 -17.65 12.30 12.08
N ALA A 175 -16.66 12.41 12.96
CA ALA A 175 -15.57 13.37 12.79
C ALA A 175 -14.75 13.11 11.51
N LYS A 176 -14.45 11.84 11.20
CA LYS A 176 -13.74 11.44 9.97
C LYS A 176 -14.56 11.69 8.71
N LEU A 177 -15.86 11.44 8.74
CA LEU A 177 -16.76 11.70 7.60
C LEU A 177 -16.96 13.18 7.35
N ALA A 178 -16.94 14.01 8.40
CA ALA A 178 -16.99 15.47 8.24
C ALA A 178 -15.82 16.00 7.40
N ALA A 179 -14.65 15.36 7.50
CA ALA A 179 -13.45 15.66 6.70
C ALA A 179 -13.31 14.75 5.46
N ARG A 180 -14.39 14.05 5.05
CA ARG A 180 -14.48 13.19 3.86
C ARG A 180 -13.41 12.10 3.74
N PHE A 181 -12.90 11.55 4.85
CA PHE A 181 -11.98 10.40 4.80
C PHE A 181 -12.62 9.14 4.17
N TRP A 182 -13.95 9.08 4.17
CA TRP A 182 -14.74 8.11 3.41
C TRP A 182 -15.96 8.82 2.82
N ASP A 183 -16.44 8.31 1.69
CA ASP A 183 -17.74 8.71 1.16
C ASP A 183 -18.87 7.99 1.92
N ILE A 184 -19.99 8.69 2.09
CA ILE A 184 -21.17 8.18 2.80
C ILE A 184 -22.00 7.22 1.92
N ASN A 185 -22.77 6.32 2.54
CA ASN A 185 -23.67 5.45 1.76
C ASN A 185 -24.96 6.16 1.37
N SER A 186 -25.48 7.03 2.24
CA SER A 186 -26.66 7.85 1.96
C SER A 186 -26.73 9.08 2.85
N GLY A 187 -27.56 10.04 2.46
CA GLY A 187 -27.66 11.36 3.09
C GLY A 187 -26.75 12.37 2.40
N LYS A 188 -26.44 13.46 3.11
CA LYS A 188 -25.56 14.53 2.63
C LYS A 188 -24.78 15.13 3.78
N ILE A 189 -23.52 15.46 3.56
CA ILE A 189 -22.72 16.28 4.48
C ILE A 189 -22.33 17.55 3.75
N THR A 190 -22.46 18.71 4.39
CA THR A 190 -22.08 19.99 3.78
C THR A 190 -21.13 20.80 4.64
N LEU A 191 -20.28 21.58 3.99
CA LEU A 191 -19.45 22.62 4.58
C LEU A 191 -19.87 23.97 3.99
N GLY A 192 -20.42 24.86 4.82
CA GLY A 192 -20.91 26.16 4.35
C GLY A 192 -22.04 26.07 3.33
N GLY A 193 -22.80 24.96 3.35
CA GLY A 193 -23.86 24.66 2.37
C GLY A 193 -23.38 23.93 1.10
N HIS A 194 -22.07 23.81 0.86
CA HIS A 194 -21.53 23.02 -0.25
C HIS A 194 -21.45 21.54 0.12
N ASP A 195 -21.90 20.64 -0.76
CA ASP A 195 -21.75 19.20 -0.55
C ASP A 195 -20.27 18.82 -0.56
N ILE A 196 -19.78 18.19 0.51
CA ILE A 196 -18.38 17.78 0.55
C ILE A 196 -18.05 16.69 -0.47
N SER A 197 -19.05 15.93 -0.94
CA SER A 197 -18.86 14.87 -1.95
C SER A 197 -18.54 15.41 -3.36
N ASP A 198 -18.82 16.69 -3.60
CA ASP A 198 -18.51 17.38 -4.86
C ASP A 198 -17.14 18.10 -4.80
N ILE A 199 -16.48 18.16 -3.64
CA ILE A 199 -15.23 18.91 -3.43
C ILE A 199 -14.03 17.97 -3.44
N GLU A 200 -12.98 18.31 -4.19
CA GLU A 200 -11.74 17.54 -4.20
C GLU A 200 -11.14 17.40 -2.77
N PRO A 201 -10.74 16.19 -2.32
CA PRO A 201 -10.35 15.96 -0.93
C PRO A 201 -9.22 16.84 -0.40
N GLU A 202 -8.14 17.08 -1.14
CA GLU A 202 -7.03 17.94 -0.70
C GLU A 202 -7.48 19.39 -0.54
N THR A 203 -8.35 19.87 -1.42
CA THR A 203 -8.96 21.20 -1.38
C THR A 203 -9.88 21.34 -0.18
N LEU A 204 -10.69 20.31 0.10
CA LEU A 204 -11.54 20.27 1.30
C LEU A 204 -10.68 20.34 2.57
N LEU A 205 -9.65 19.48 2.66
CA LEU A 205 -8.80 19.34 3.84
C LEU A 205 -7.99 20.59 4.20
N LYS A 206 -7.79 21.54 3.27
CA LYS A 206 -7.23 22.87 3.60
C LYS A 206 -8.04 23.63 4.66
N ASN A 207 -9.33 23.31 4.80
CA ASN A 207 -10.24 23.91 5.77
C ASN A 207 -10.33 23.13 7.10
N TYR A 208 -9.61 22.01 7.24
CA TYR A 208 -9.67 21.14 8.41
C TYR A 208 -8.32 21.07 9.11
N ALA A 209 -8.34 21.13 10.44
CA ALA A 209 -7.25 20.70 11.29
C ALA A 209 -7.75 19.53 12.13
N VAL A 210 -7.07 18.39 12.06
CA VAL A 210 -7.52 17.14 12.71
C VAL A 210 -6.44 16.67 13.68
N VAL A 211 -6.80 16.59 14.96
CA VAL A 211 -5.96 15.97 15.99
C VAL A 211 -6.49 14.57 16.24
N PHE A 212 -5.73 13.55 15.83
CA PHE A 212 -6.12 12.16 16.02
C PHE A 212 -5.83 11.67 17.44
N GLN A 213 -6.60 10.67 17.88
CA GLN A 213 -6.35 9.99 19.16
C GLN A 213 -4.98 9.31 19.16
N ASP A 214 -4.65 8.63 18.05
CA ASP A 214 -3.36 7.99 17.82
C ASP A 214 -2.51 8.92 16.96
N VAL A 215 -1.51 9.53 17.59
CA VAL A 215 -0.60 10.47 16.93
C VAL A 215 0.47 9.72 16.17
N MET A 216 0.63 10.07 14.89
CA MET A 216 1.73 9.60 14.05
C MET A 216 2.79 10.70 13.96
N LEU A 217 4.00 10.40 14.43
CA LEU A 217 5.15 11.29 14.28
C LEU A 217 6.18 10.63 13.38
N PHE A 218 6.70 11.41 12.44
CA PHE A 218 7.72 10.96 11.52
C PHE A 218 9.06 10.84 12.22
N ASN A 219 9.89 9.90 11.76
CA ASN A 219 11.29 9.78 12.15
C ASN A 219 12.12 10.95 11.58
N ALA A 220 11.90 12.12 12.17
CA ALA A 220 12.46 13.41 11.81
C ALA A 220 12.63 14.27 13.07
N SER A 221 13.13 15.50 12.92
CA SER A 221 13.25 16.42 14.05
C SER A 221 11.88 16.83 14.61
N VAL A 222 11.84 17.34 15.85
CA VAL A 222 10.63 17.97 16.40
C VAL A 222 10.17 19.12 15.51
N ALA A 223 11.10 19.96 15.04
CA ALA A 223 10.79 21.07 14.15
C ALA A 223 10.11 20.60 12.86
N ASP A 224 10.61 19.54 12.24
CA ASP A 224 10.06 19.02 10.98
C ASP A 224 8.67 18.41 11.16
N ASN A 225 8.45 17.72 12.28
CA ASN A 225 7.12 17.21 12.63
C ASN A 225 6.11 18.35 12.79
N ILE A 226 6.49 19.46 13.44
CA ILE A 226 5.60 20.63 13.56
C ILE A 226 5.41 21.33 12.20
N ARG A 227 6.49 21.43 11.40
CA ARG A 227 6.48 22.08 10.08
C ARG A 227 5.63 21.33 9.05
N ILE A 228 5.23 20.08 9.31
CA ILE A 228 4.34 19.35 8.40
C ILE A 228 2.99 20.05 8.19
N GLY A 229 2.48 20.75 9.22
CA GLY A 229 1.22 21.50 9.13
C GLY A 229 1.30 22.70 8.18
N LYS A 230 2.51 23.23 7.94
CA LYS A 230 2.77 24.30 6.96
C LYS A 230 4.21 24.17 6.47
N ARG A 231 4.39 23.55 5.29
CA ARG A 231 5.71 23.20 4.73
C ARG A 231 6.70 24.37 4.70
N ASP A 232 6.21 25.57 4.39
CA ASP A 232 7.03 26.78 4.28
C ASP A 232 7.12 27.59 5.59
N ALA A 233 6.80 26.97 6.74
CA ALA A 233 6.85 27.67 8.02
C ALA A 233 8.28 27.99 8.45
N THR A 234 8.49 29.23 8.89
CA THR A 234 9.80 29.66 9.41
C THR A 234 10.06 29.06 10.79
N ASP A 235 11.32 29.01 11.21
CA ASP A 235 11.67 28.51 12.55
C ASP A 235 11.04 29.35 13.67
N GLU A 236 10.78 30.62 13.41
CA GLU A 236 10.09 31.50 14.35
C GLU A 236 8.61 31.13 14.48
N GLU A 237 7.94 30.84 13.37
CA GLU A 237 6.56 30.33 13.35
C GLU A 237 6.47 28.99 14.09
N VAL A 238 7.39 28.05 13.81
CA VAL A 238 7.48 26.74 14.48
C VAL A 238 7.61 26.92 16.00
N ARG A 239 8.56 27.75 16.45
CA ARG A 239 8.73 28.03 17.88
C ARG A 239 7.52 28.75 18.49
N HIS A 240 6.83 29.59 17.71
CA HIS A 240 5.64 30.30 18.17
C HIS A 240 4.48 29.32 18.42
N VAL A 241 4.15 28.47 17.44
CA VAL A 241 3.07 27.48 17.60
C VAL A 241 3.42 26.44 18.66
N ALA A 242 4.70 26.09 18.80
CA ALA A 242 5.14 25.18 19.85
C ALA A 242 4.95 25.73 21.26
N ARG A 243 5.04 27.06 21.44
CA ARG A 243 4.68 27.71 22.71
C ARG A 243 3.17 27.68 22.93
N LEU A 244 2.37 27.93 21.90
CA LEU A 244 0.90 27.87 22.00
C LEU A 244 0.41 26.47 22.36
N ALA A 245 1.01 25.44 21.77
CA ALA A 245 0.72 24.03 22.05
C ALA A 245 1.38 23.50 23.35
N GLN A 246 2.11 24.35 24.08
CA GLN A 246 2.80 23.99 25.33
C GLN A 246 3.80 22.82 25.15
N CYS A 247 4.47 22.75 24.00
CA CYS A 247 5.55 21.79 23.74
C CYS A 247 6.95 22.39 23.87
N ASP A 248 7.11 23.72 23.79
CA ASP A 248 8.42 24.39 23.92
C ASP A 248 9.21 23.98 25.17
N GLU A 249 8.55 23.82 26.32
CA GLU A 249 9.21 23.52 27.59
C GLU A 249 9.94 22.17 27.57
N PHE A 250 9.28 21.10 27.12
CA PHE A 250 9.90 19.78 27.12
C PHE A 250 10.88 19.63 25.95
N VAL A 251 10.59 20.26 24.81
CA VAL A 251 11.48 20.25 23.64
C VAL A 251 12.82 20.89 23.99
N ARG A 252 12.85 22.00 24.74
CA ARG A 252 14.09 22.65 25.18
C ARG A 252 14.93 21.84 26.16
N ARG A 253 14.35 20.83 26.82
CA ARG A 253 15.07 19.90 27.70
C ARG A 253 15.73 18.75 26.93
N MET A 254 15.39 18.57 25.65
CA MET A 254 16.00 17.55 24.81
C MET A 254 17.44 17.92 24.44
N PRO A 255 18.32 16.93 24.17
CA PRO A 255 19.73 17.18 23.89
C PRO A 255 20.02 18.17 22.75
N GLN A 256 19.15 18.19 21.71
CA GLN A 256 19.30 19.06 20.53
C GLN A 256 18.11 20.03 20.39
N GLY A 257 17.29 20.20 21.43
CA GLY A 257 16.12 21.06 21.35
C GLY A 257 15.17 20.62 20.22
N TYR A 258 14.79 21.58 19.37
CA TYR A 258 13.91 21.37 18.23
C TYR A 258 14.50 20.49 17.12
N ASP A 259 15.83 20.39 17.05
CA ASP A 259 16.53 19.56 16.06
C ASP A 259 16.64 18.10 16.51
N THR A 260 16.15 17.77 17.71
CA THR A 260 16.16 16.39 18.23
C THR A 260 15.30 15.49 17.35
N VAL A 261 15.91 14.43 16.81
CA VAL A 261 15.20 13.37 16.08
C VAL A 261 14.46 12.47 17.07
N ILE A 262 13.14 12.39 16.95
CA ILE A 262 12.28 11.72 17.95
C ILE A 262 12.01 10.24 17.67
N GLY A 263 12.52 9.70 16.57
CA GLY A 263 12.30 8.31 16.15
C GLY A 263 10.91 8.09 15.56
N GLU A 264 10.66 6.88 15.08
CA GLU A 264 9.35 6.50 14.52
C GLU A 264 8.27 6.57 15.60
N ASN A 265 7.15 7.25 15.31
CA ASN A 265 6.03 7.48 16.23
C ASN A 265 6.40 8.11 17.58
N GLY A 266 7.54 8.80 17.65
CA GLY A 266 8.01 9.47 18.85
C GLY A 266 8.24 8.50 20.00
N GLU A 267 8.92 7.38 19.77
CA GLU A 267 9.16 6.28 20.73
C GLU A 267 9.64 6.77 22.12
N ASN A 268 10.42 7.85 22.16
CA ASN A 268 10.97 8.41 23.39
C ASN A 268 10.09 9.49 24.06
N LEU A 269 8.88 9.71 23.55
CA LEU A 269 7.94 10.72 24.03
C LEU A 269 6.78 10.07 24.80
N SER A 270 6.32 10.76 25.84
CA SER A 270 5.07 10.40 26.49
C SER A 270 3.87 10.63 25.56
N GLY A 271 2.74 9.95 25.82
CA GLY A 271 1.51 10.12 25.02
C GLY A 271 1.03 11.58 24.94
N GLY A 272 1.10 12.31 26.06
CA GLY A 272 0.72 13.73 26.10
C GLY A 272 1.72 14.67 25.42
N GLU A 273 3.00 14.30 25.32
CA GLU A 273 3.97 15.05 24.52
C GLU A 273 3.72 14.85 23.03
N ARG A 274 3.41 13.61 22.60
CA ARG A 274 3.04 13.33 21.21
C ARG A 274 1.80 14.11 20.78
N GLN A 275 0.75 14.12 21.61
CA GLN A 275 -0.47 14.91 21.33
C GLN A 275 -0.24 16.41 21.23
N ARG A 276 0.77 16.96 21.93
CA ARG A 276 1.10 18.39 21.83
C ARG A 276 1.96 18.75 20.63
N ILE A 277 2.63 17.78 20.01
CA ILE A 277 3.38 17.98 18.76
C ILE A 277 2.48 17.79 17.54
N SER A 278 1.47 16.92 17.65
CA SER A 278 0.52 16.59 16.58
C SER A 278 -0.22 17.77 15.97
#